data_AF-A0A7C4YLP0-F1
#
_entry.id   AF-A0A7C4YLP0-F1
#
_cell.length_a   1.000
_cell.length_b   1.000
_cell.length_c   1.000
_cell.angle_alpha   90.00
_cell.angle_beta   90.00
_cell.angle_gamma   90.00
#
_symmetry.space_group_name_H-M   'P 1'
#
loop_
_entity.id
_entity.type
_entity.pdbx_description
1 polymer ?
#
loop_
_entity_poly.entity_id
_entity_poly.type
_entity_poly.pdbx_seq_one_letter_code
_entity_poly.pdbx_strand_id
1 'polypeptide(L)'
;MAPKKPAGKKEGGLDVHSERTEFEGPVAGRDNVTTNTGVSGAEVSQIIETLLKHFPERYLKNPGELDKTLSEFRLYHEQLHEYKELHNAINEILVAFEPFKAEIDRSNSRRLIPKLSFLKDLWRPVSMSVVALLNWSQKINHIGKPFKVLEDKSRSGEDWAIQFSGLQSRVNEHLGMIDSSSTGGTPKKEVEYPSQIQILTYQRLGTEIPWWETLLELTSEFQHTSSHHMNSADKQLRQTAQELFNLSNKALSNY
;
A
#
# COMPACT_ATOMS: atom_id res chain seq x y z
N MET A 1 2.86 59.61 -39.37
CA MET A 1 4.22 59.37 -39.90
C MET A 1 4.85 58.24 -39.11
N ALA A 2 4.98 57.07 -39.72
CA ALA A 2 5.77 55.95 -39.20
C ALA A 2 6.61 55.41 -40.38
N PRO A 3 7.94 55.31 -40.27
CA PRO A 3 8.77 54.86 -41.38
C PRO A 3 9.01 53.34 -41.37
N LYS A 4 8.70 52.75 -42.53
CA LYS A 4 9.46 51.76 -43.34
C LYS A 4 10.22 50.59 -42.66
N LYS A 5 9.85 49.38 -43.12
CA LYS A 5 10.69 48.16 -43.23
C LYS A 5 11.97 48.39 -44.06
N PRO A 6 12.97 47.49 -43.93
CA PRO A 6 13.33 46.57 -45.02
C PRO A 6 13.45 45.10 -44.51
N ALA A 7 12.96 44.05 -45.20
CA ALA A 7 13.54 43.32 -46.34
C ALA A 7 14.95 42.77 -46.04
N GLY A 8 15.32 41.50 -46.12
CA GLY A 8 14.68 40.24 -46.53
C GLY A 8 15.80 39.20 -46.75
N LYS A 9 15.51 37.90 -46.65
CA LYS A 9 16.16 36.85 -47.47
C LYS A 9 15.38 35.52 -47.35
N LYS A 10 15.05 34.97 -48.52
CA LYS A 10 14.44 33.67 -48.80
C LYS A 10 15.55 32.63 -49.02
N GLU A 11 15.09 31.38 -49.13
CA GLU A 11 15.71 30.16 -49.68
C GLU A 11 16.33 29.23 -48.62
N GLY A 12 16.03 27.93 -48.58
CA GLY A 12 15.24 27.07 -49.48
C GLY A 12 14.75 25.84 -48.72
N GLY A 13 13.62 25.30 -49.17
CA GLY A 13 12.99 24.13 -48.58
C GLY A 13 13.69 22.82 -48.95
N LEU A 14 13.45 21.81 -48.11
CA LEU A 14 13.29 20.44 -48.56
C LEU A 14 12.08 19.88 -47.83
N ASP A 15 11.06 19.65 -48.64
CA ASP A 15 9.76 19.11 -48.29
C ASP A 15 9.92 17.60 -48.13
N VAL A 16 9.59 17.07 -46.95
CA VAL A 16 9.32 15.64 -46.78
C VAL A 16 8.01 15.52 -46.03
N HIS A 17 6.94 15.41 -46.82
CA HIS A 17 5.70 14.81 -46.38
C HIS A 17 5.97 13.42 -45.77
N SER A 18 5.53 13.21 -44.54
CA SER A 18 5.06 11.88 -44.14
C SER A 18 3.93 12.02 -43.14
N GLU A 19 2.96 11.12 -43.30
CA GLU A 19 1.58 11.19 -42.88
C GLU A 19 1.39 11.37 -41.37
N ARG A 20 0.45 12.25 -41.01
CA ARG A 20 -0.18 12.26 -39.70
C ARG A 20 -1.11 11.05 -39.61
N THR A 21 -0.73 10.06 -38.81
CA THR A 21 -1.69 9.12 -38.22
C THR A 21 -2.16 9.71 -36.90
N GLU A 22 -3.41 10.16 -36.88
CA GLU A 22 -4.13 10.58 -35.68
C GLU A 22 -4.38 9.34 -34.80
N PHE A 23 -3.83 9.33 -33.59
CA PHE A 23 -4.27 8.42 -32.53
C PHE A 23 -5.34 9.13 -31.70
N GLU A 24 -6.60 8.73 -31.88
CA GLU A 24 -7.68 9.03 -30.94
C GLU A 24 -7.55 8.13 -29.70
N GLY A 25 -7.30 8.75 -28.55
CA GLY A 25 -7.32 8.13 -27.23
C GLY A 25 -7.30 9.21 -26.15
N PRO A 26 -8.04 9.06 -25.04
CA PRO A 26 -8.44 10.18 -24.20
C PRO A 26 -7.24 10.83 -23.49
N VAL A 27 -7.28 12.16 -23.48
CA VAL A 27 -6.36 13.08 -22.80
C VAL A 27 -6.31 12.75 -21.30
N ALA A 28 -5.27 12.01 -20.90
CA ALA A 28 -4.92 11.78 -19.51
C ALA A 28 -3.95 12.87 -19.04
N GLY A 29 -4.50 14.03 -18.69
CA GLY A 29 -3.80 15.02 -17.88
C GLY A 29 -3.73 14.57 -16.42
N ARG A 30 -2.81 13.67 -16.09
CA ARG A 30 -2.26 13.50 -14.73
C ARG A 30 -1.00 12.63 -14.75
N ASP A 31 0.13 13.31 -14.62
CA ASP A 31 1.39 12.84 -14.06
C ASP A 31 1.98 11.54 -14.65
N ASN A 32 2.53 11.67 -15.85
CA ASN A 32 3.73 10.96 -16.24
C ASN A 32 4.88 11.31 -15.28
N VAL A 33 5.00 10.58 -14.17
CA VAL A 33 6.27 10.43 -13.44
C VAL A 33 7.01 9.25 -14.05
N THR A 34 7.45 9.43 -15.29
CA THR A 34 8.46 8.59 -15.94
C THR A 34 9.80 9.28 -15.77
N THR A 35 10.53 8.93 -14.70
CA THR A 35 12.00 8.77 -14.68
C THR A 35 12.45 8.34 -13.28
N ASN A 36 12.42 7.03 -13.03
CA ASN A 36 13.45 6.30 -12.29
C ASN A 36 13.18 4.79 -12.41
N THR A 37 13.81 4.18 -13.44
CA THR A 37 14.32 2.80 -13.45
C THR A 37 13.42 1.69 -12.90
N GLY A 38 12.24 1.48 -13.47
CA GLY A 38 11.47 0.26 -13.19
C GLY A 38 10.55 -0.08 -14.33
N VAL A 39 10.86 -1.18 -15.06
CA VAL A 39 9.87 -1.84 -15.91
C VAL A 39 8.75 -2.32 -15.00
N SER A 40 7.50 -2.00 -15.29
CA SER A 40 6.36 -2.46 -14.49
C SER A 40 6.22 -3.98 -14.61
N GLY A 41 5.72 -4.65 -13.55
CA GLY A 41 5.49 -6.10 -13.58
C GLY A 41 4.63 -6.54 -14.78
N ALA A 42 3.65 -5.71 -15.15
CA ALA A 42 2.79 -5.94 -16.32
C ALA A 42 3.54 -5.92 -17.66
N GLU A 43 4.48 -4.99 -17.84
CA GLU A 43 5.31 -4.92 -19.06
C GLU A 43 6.26 -6.12 -19.15
N VAL A 44 6.86 -6.55 -18.03
CA VAL A 44 7.71 -7.75 -17.98
C VAL A 44 6.89 -9.01 -18.31
N SER A 45 5.70 -9.15 -17.72
CA SER A 45 4.79 -10.27 -18.01
C SER A 45 4.39 -10.31 -19.51
N GLN A 46 4.14 -9.16 -20.13
CA GLN A 46 3.86 -9.09 -21.58
C GLN A 46 5.09 -9.45 -22.44
N ILE A 47 6.28 -9.02 -22.04
CA ILE A 47 7.53 -9.38 -22.73
C ILE A 47 7.75 -10.89 -22.66
N ILE A 48 7.58 -11.50 -21.49
CA ILE A 48 7.72 -12.96 -21.31
C ILE A 48 6.67 -13.71 -22.13
N GLU A 49 5.41 -13.30 -22.11
CA GLU A 49 4.35 -13.93 -22.92
C GLU A 49 4.63 -13.82 -24.42
N THR A 50 5.15 -12.67 -24.87
CA THR A 50 5.53 -12.46 -26.27
C THR A 50 6.74 -13.32 -26.65
N LEU A 51 7.73 -13.43 -25.77
CA LEU A 51 8.90 -14.31 -25.95
C LEU A 51 8.46 -15.79 -26.01
N LEU A 52 7.60 -16.24 -25.10
CA LEU A 52 7.07 -17.62 -25.13
C LEU A 52 6.26 -17.92 -26.39
N LYS A 53 5.49 -16.93 -26.89
CA LYS A 53 4.64 -17.10 -28.07
C LYS A 53 5.40 -17.12 -29.39
N HIS A 54 6.51 -16.38 -29.48
CA HIS A 54 7.23 -16.16 -30.75
C HIS A 54 8.54 -16.93 -30.89
N PHE A 55 9.00 -17.66 -29.87
CA PHE A 55 10.23 -18.45 -29.98
C PHE A 55 9.98 -19.82 -30.65
N PRO A 56 10.58 -20.11 -31.82
CA PRO A 56 10.41 -21.39 -32.48
C PRO A 56 11.14 -22.50 -31.70
N GLU A 57 10.42 -23.57 -31.35
CA GLU A 57 10.92 -24.76 -30.63
C GLU A 57 12.21 -25.37 -31.22
N ARG A 58 12.51 -25.10 -32.49
CA ARG A 58 13.66 -25.65 -33.23
C ARG A 58 15.02 -25.05 -32.89
N TYR A 59 15.09 -23.91 -32.19
CA TYR A 59 16.36 -23.22 -31.92
C TYR A 59 16.93 -23.42 -30.50
N LEU A 60 16.18 -24.08 -29.61
CA LEU A 60 16.60 -24.30 -28.23
C LEU A 60 17.09 -25.74 -28.04
N LYS A 61 18.30 -25.89 -27.50
CA LYS A 61 18.82 -27.22 -27.11
C LYS A 61 17.95 -27.89 -26.03
N ASN A 62 17.30 -27.10 -25.15
CA ASN A 62 16.38 -27.55 -24.09
C ASN A 62 15.20 -26.56 -23.91
N PRO A 63 14.14 -26.61 -24.74
CA PRO A 63 13.02 -25.66 -24.67
C PRO A 63 12.27 -25.69 -23.33
N GLY A 64 12.18 -26.84 -22.67
CA GLY A 64 11.52 -26.97 -21.36
C GLY A 64 12.26 -26.28 -20.20
N GLU A 65 13.59 -26.13 -20.28
CA GLU A 65 14.35 -25.39 -19.27
C GLU A 65 14.18 -23.88 -19.43
N LEU A 66 14.06 -23.38 -20.67
CA LEU A 66 13.75 -21.96 -20.92
C LEU A 66 12.34 -21.61 -20.43
N ASP A 67 11.34 -22.44 -20.77
CA ASP A 67 9.95 -22.22 -20.36
C ASP A 67 9.81 -22.21 -18.82
N LYS A 68 10.51 -23.15 -18.16
CA LYS A 68 10.59 -23.19 -16.69
C LYS A 68 11.26 -21.93 -16.11
N THR A 69 12.39 -21.51 -16.68
CA THR A 69 13.13 -20.33 -16.20
C THR A 69 12.32 -19.05 -16.38
N LEU A 70 11.61 -18.90 -17.51
CA LEU A 70 10.73 -17.76 -17.77
C LEU A 70 9.50 -17.75 -16.87
N SER A 71 8.94 -18.93 -16.57
CA SER A 71 7.84 -19.08 -15.61
C SER A 71 8.27 -18.72 -14.19
N GLU A 72 9.45 -19.17 -13.74
CA GLU A 72 10.03 -18.80 -12.45
C GLU A 72 10.34 -17.30 -12.39
N PHE A 73 10.86 -16.72 -13.47
CA PHE A 73 11.14 -15.28 -13.56
C PHE A 73 9.86 -14.44 -13.46
N ARG A 74 8.78 -14.85 -14.15
CA ARG A 74 7.45 -14.24 -14.03
C ARG A 74 6.95 -14.31 -12.58
N LEU A 75 7.04 -15.47 -11.95
CA LEU A 75 6.57 -15.65 -10.56
C LEU A 75 7.29 -14.71 -9.59
N TYR A 76 8.63 -14.63 -9.66
CA TYR A 76 9.40 -13.73 -8.80
C TYR A 76 9.08 -12.26 -9.05
N HIS A 77 8.80 -11.87 -10.30
CA HIS A 77 8.38 -10.50 -10.61
C HIS A 77 7.02 -10.15 -10.02
N GLU A 78 6.04 -11.04 -10.12
CA GLU A 78 4.71 -10.83 -9.53
C GLU A 78 4.79 -10.79 -8.00
N GLN A 79 5.61 -11.65 -7.38
CA GLN A 79 5.88 -11.60 -5.94
C GLN A 79 6.54 -10.28 -5.53
N LEU A 80 7.53 -9.82 -6.28
CA LEU A 80 8.23 -8.56 -6.01
C LEU A 80 7.29 -7.37 -6.13
N HIS A 81 6.39 -7.39 -7.12
CA HIS A 81 5.34 -6.38 -7.26
C HIS A 81 4.39 -6.40 -6.05
N GLU A 82 3.84 -7.56 -5.68
CA GLU A 82 2.94 -7.67 -4.54
C GLU A 82 3.58 -7.26 -3.21
N TYR A 83 4.83 -7.65 -2.95
CA TYR A 83 5.54 -7.21 -1.75
C TYR A 83 5.82 -5.70 -1.76
N LYS A 84 6.02 -5.09 -2.93
CA LYS A 84 6.23 -3.64 -3.06
C LYS A 84 4.93 -2.89 -2.73
N GLU A 85 3.81 -3.40 -3.21
CA GLU A 85 2.48 -2.86 -2.89
C GLU A 85 2.18 -3.00 -1.39
N LEU A 86 2.50 -4.15 -0.78
CA LEU A 86 2.39 -4.33 0.68
C LEU A 86 3.23 -3.31 1.45
N HIS A 87 4.50 -3.15 1.08
CA HIS A 87 5.40 -2.16 1.68
C HIS A 87 4.82 -0.74 1.56
N ASN A 88 4.37 -0.34 0.38
CA ASN A 88 3.78 0.97 0.14
C ASN A 88 2.52 1.20 0.99
N ALA A 89 1.63 0.22 1.04
CA ALA A 89 0.40 0.32 1.83
C ALA A 89 0.68 0.41 3.35
N ILE A 90 1.64 -0.36 3.88
CA ILE A 90 2.05 -0.23 5.29
C ILE A 90 2.71 1.13 5.53
N ASN A 91 3.49 1.65 4.58
CA ASN A 91 4.12 2.96 4.70
C ASN A 91 3.06 4.07 4.76
N GLU A 92 2.04 4.01 3.91
CA GLU A 92 0.91 4.93 3.96
C GLU A 92 0.18 4.88 5.30
N ILE A 93 -0.05 3.68 5.85
CA ILE A 93 -0.62 3.50 7.20
C ILE A 93 0.25 4.17 8.26
N LEU A 94 1.56 3.95 8.23
CA LEU A 94 2.49 4.55 9.20
C LEU A 94 2.50 6.09 9.10
N VAL A 95 2.53 6.63 7.88
CA VAL A 95 2.47 8.09 7.65
C VAL A 95 1.16 8.67 8.16
N ALA A 96 0.03 8.01 7.91
CA ALA A 96 -1.28 8.43 8.42
C ALA A 96 -1.40 8.28 9.94
N PHE A 97 -0.67 7.33 10.54
CA PHE A 97 -0.71 7.02 11.97
C PHE A 97 0.14 7.97 12.82
N GLU A 98 1.21 8.52 12.26
CA GLU A 98 2.14 9.40 13.00
C GLU A 98 1.46 10.57 13.73
N PRO A 99 0.51 11.32 13.12
CA PRO A 99 -0.21 12.39 13.83
C PRO A 99 -1.03 11.89 15.01
N PHE A 100 -1.67 10.73 14.88
CA PHE A 100 -2.45 10.11 15.94
C PHE A 100 -1.54 9.70 17.10
N LYS A 101 -0.47 8.98 16.79
CA LYS A 101 0.54 8.54 17.77
C LYS A 101 1.18 9.73 18.49
N ALA A 102 1.59 10.75 17.76
CA ALA A 102 2.20 11.95 18.33
C ALA A 102 1.27 12.66 19.32
N GLU A 103 -0.04 12.69 19.05
CA GLU A 103 -1.02 13.23 19.99
C GLU A 103 -1.16 12.35 21.23
N ILE A 104 -1.20 11.03 21.10
CA ILE A 104 -1.23 10.09 22.23
C ILE A 104 0.01 10.25 23.12
N ASP A 105 1.21 10.29 22.53
CA ASP A 105 2.48 10.47 23.24
C ASP A 105 2.54 11.83 23.96
N ARG A 106 2.09 12.90 23.28
CA ARG A 106 2.00 14.26 23.84
C ARG A 106 1.02 14.33 25.01
N SER A 107 -0.13 13.67 24.86
CA SER A 107 -1.21 13.62 25.84
C SER A 107 -0.78 12.87 27.09
N ASN A 108 -0.09 11.75 26.91
CA ASN A 108 0.49 10.99 28.00
C ASN A 108 1.55 11.79 28.76
N SER A 109 2.44 12.47 28.04
CA SER A 109 3.49 13.33 28.64
C SER A 109 2.91 14.51 29.43
N ARG A 110 1.78 15.07 28.97
CA ARG A 110 1.10 16.20 29.62
C ARG A 110 0.05 15.78 30.63
N ARG A 111 -0.19 14.47 30.79
CA ARG A 111 -1.30 13.90 31.57
C ARG A 111 -2.65 14.54 31.22
N LEU A 112 -2.90 14.75 29.93
CA LEU A 112 -4.12 15.37 29.44
C LEU A 112 -4.79 14.44 28.44
N ILE A 113 -6.08 14.15 28.65
CA ILE A 113 -6.85 13.32 27.72
C ILE A 113 -7.47 14.22 26.63
N PRO A 114 -7.15 13.99 25.34
CA PRO A 114 -7.73 14.74 24.23
C PRO A 114 -9.22 14.48 24.07
N LYS A 115 -9.93 15.41 23.46
CA LYS A 115 -11.34 15.22 23.10
C LYS A 115 -11.51 14.01 22.18
N LEU A 116 -12.51 13.18 22.47
CA LEU A 116 -12.83 12.00 21.66
C LEU A 116 -13.02 12.32 20.17
N SER A 117 -13.69 13.43 19.83
CA SER A 117 -13.89 13.84 18.43
C SER A 117 -12.57 14.08 17.70
N PHE A 118 -11.60 14.69 18.38
CA PHE A 118 -10.28 14.94 17.80
C PHE A 118 -9.50 13.65 17.56
N LEU A 119 -9.55 12.70 18.52
CA LEU A 119 -8.96 11.38 18.33
C LEU A 119 -9.59 10.62 17.15
N LYS A 120 -10.92 10.70 16.99
CA LYS A 120 -11.61 10.14 15.82
C LYS A 120 -11.13 10.76 14.51
N ASP A 121 -11.00 12.09 14.47
CA ASP A 121 -10.58 12.80 13.28
C ASP A 121 -9.15 12.41 12.87
N LEU A 122 -8.24 12.23 13.84
CA LEU A 122 -6.87 11.76 13.59
C LEU A 122 -6.81 10.27 13.20
N TRP A 123 -7.72 9.44 13.72
CA TRP A 123 -7.74 8.00 13.42
C TRP A 123 -8.38 7.66 12.07
N ARG A 124 -9.33 8.48 11.58
CA ARG A 124 -10.05 8.23 10.31
C ARG A 124 -9.11 7.96 9.12
N PRO A 125 -8.06 8.76 8.86
CA PRO A 125 -7.09 8.48 7.80
C PRO A 125 -6.46 7.09 7.92
N VAL A 126 -6.03 6.71 9.13
CA VAL A 126 -5.44 5.39 9.41
C VAL A 126 -6.43 4.28 9.09
N SER A 127 -7.67 4.42 9.56
CA SER A 127 -8.74 3.47 9.29
C SER A 127 -9.01 3.33 7.78
N MET A 128 -8.99 4.42 7.01
CA MET A 128 -9.16 4.37 5.55
C MET A 128 -8.00 3.64 4.86
N SER A 129 -6.75 3.92 5.26
CA SER A 129 -5.58 3.24 4.71
C SER A 129 -5.57 1.74 5.03
N VAL A 130 -5.98 1.36 6.25
CA VAL A 130 -6.14 -0.07 6.61
C VAL A 130 -7.24 -0.72 5.76
N VAL A 131 -8.38 -0.06 5.53
CA VAL A 131 -9.43 -0.59 4.63
C VAL A 131 -8.90 -0.74 3.20
N ALA A 132 -8.13 0.23 2.70
CA ALA A 132 -7.52 0.13 1.37
C ALA A 132 -6.56 -1.07 1.27
N LEU A 133 -5.71 -1.26 2.27
CA LEU A 133 -4.84 -2.44 2.39
C LEU A 133 -5.65 -3.75 2.38
N LEU A 134 -6.74 -3.83 3.15
CA LEU A 134 -7.59 -5.02 3.23
C LEU A 134 -8.40 -5.28 1.94
N ASN A 135 -8.70 -4.24 1.16
CA ASN A 135 -9.34 -4.39 -0.14
C ASN A 135 -8.34 -4.86 -1.20
N TRP A 136 -7.09 -4.39 -1.12
CA TRP A 136 -6.02 -4.88 -1.97
C TRP A 136 -5.65 -6.34 -1.62
N SER A 137 -5.61 -6.69 -0.34
CA SER A 137 -5.29 -8.04 0.13
C SER A 137 -6.29 -9.12 -0.31
N GLN A 138 -7.48 -8.74 -0.78
CA GLN A 138 -8.43 -9.66 -1.41
C GLN A 138 -8.00 -10.11 -2.81
N LYS A 139 -7.06 -9.39 -3.45
CA LYS A 139 -6.65 -9.57 -4.85
C LYS A 139 -5.27 -10.19 -5.01
N ILE A 140 -4.53 -10.39 -3.92
CA ILE A 140 -3.17 -10.97 -3.95
C ILE A 140 -3.24 -12.45 -4.36
N ASN A 141 -2.24 -12.92 -5.09
CA ASN A 141 -2.17 -14.31 -5.54
C ASN A 141 -0.80 -14.96 -5.24
N HIS A 142 0.25 -14.19 -5.00
CA HIS A 142 1.63 -14.66 -5.05
C HIS A 142 2.40 -14.56 -3.73
N ILE A 143 2.02 -13.66 -2.81
CA ILE A 143 2.66 -13.49 -1.49
C ILE A 143 1.88 -14.11 -0.33
N GLY A 144 0.75 -14.78 -0.61
CA GLY A 144 -0.04 -15.41 0.45
C GLY A 144 -1.49 -15.69 0.09
N LYS A 145 -2.30 -15.94 1.13
CA LYS A 145 -3.74 -16.20 1.03
C LYS A 145 -4.53 -14.89 0.96
N PRO A 146 -5.45 -14.75 -0.03
CA PRO A 146 -6.33 -13.60 -0.11
C PRO A 146 -7.16 -13.43 1.17
N PHE A 147 -7.30 -12.18 1.61
CA PHE A 147 -8.12 -11.86 2.77
C PHE A 147 -9.60 -12.08 2.46
N LYS A 148 -10.33 -12.71 3.38
CA LYS A 148 -11.77 -12.94 3.31
C LYS A 148 -12.39 -12.79 4.69
N VAL A 149 -13.51 -12.08 4.75
CA VAL A 149 -14.38 -12.06 5.92
C VAL A 149 -15.43 -13.16 5.70
N LEU A 150 -15.41 -14.17 6.55
CA LEU A 150 -16.36 -15.29 6.51
C LEU A 150 -17.71 -14.88 7.13
N GLU A 151 -18.75 -15.66 6.86
CA GLU A 151 -20.13 -15.40 7.34
C GLU A 151 -20.21 -15.33 8.88
N ASP A 152 -19.36 -16.09 9.58
CA ASP A 152 -19.25 -16.09 11.06
C ASP A 152 -18.48 -14.88 11.62
N LYS A 153 -18.20 -13.86 10.80
CA LYS A 153 -17.28 -12.74 11.12
C LYS A 153 -15.84 -13.16 11.41
N SER A 154 -15.53 -14.44 11.25
CA SER A 154 -14.16 -14.94 11.28
C SER A 154 -13.39 -14.43 10.08
N ARG A 155 -12.10 -14.15 10.27
CA ARG A 155 -11.22 -13.56 9.26
C ARG A 155 -10.23 -14.62 8.81
N SER A 156 -10.12 -14.80 7.50
CA SER A 156 -9.14 -15.66 6.88
C SER A 156 -8.27 -14.83 5.95
N GLY A 157 -6.98 -15.13 5.89
CA GLY A 157 -6.02 -14.40 5.07
C GLY A 157 -4.62 -14.55 5.65
N GLU A 158 -3.68 -13.76 5.14
CA GLU A 158 -2.36 -13.65 5.73
C GLU A 158 -2.38 -13.00 7.12
N ASP A 159 -1.38 -13.36 7.93
CA ASP A 159 -1.26 -12.94 9.33
C ASP A 159 -1.29 -11.41 9.47
N TRP A 160 -0.59 -10.69 8.59
CA TRP A 160 -0.60 -9.22 8.58
C TRP A 160 -2.00 -8.66 8.35
N ALA A 161 -2.77 -9.22 7.40
CA ALA A 161 -4.12 -8.74 7.09
C ALA A 161 -5.08 -8.98 8.26
N ILE A 162 -4.98 -10.14 8.92
CA ILE A 162 -5.77 -10.48 10.10
C ILE A 162 -5.45 -9.52 11.25
N GLN A 163 -4.16 -9.27 11.52
CA GLN A 163 -3.72 -8.38 12.60
C GLN A 163 -4.15 -6.93 12.36
N PHE A 164 -3.92 -6.37 11.17
CA PHE A 164 -4.35 -5.02 10.84
C PHE A 164 -5.86 -4.84 10.94
N SER A 165 -6.63 -5.80 10.42
CA SER A 165 -8.08 -5.80 10.56
C SER A 165 -8.51 -5.88 12.03
N GLY A 166 -7.84 -6.73 12.82
CA GLY A 166 -8.08 -6.92 14.26
C GLY A 166 -7.90 -5.63 15.05
N LEU A 167 -6.73 -5.04 14.91
CA LEU A 167 -6.35 -3.82 15.60
C LEU A 167 -7.22 -2.63 15.19
N GLN A 168 -7.46 -2.48 13.88
CA GLN A 168 -8.34 -1.42 13.39
C GLN A 168 -9.74 -1.54 13.99
N SER A 169 -10.28 -2.76 14.06
CA SER A 169 -11.59 -2.99 14.68
C SER A 169 -11.55 -2.59 16.14
N ARG A 170 -10.60 -3.11 16.94
CA ARG A 170 -10.45 -2.79 18.37
C ARG A 170 -10.34 -1.29 18.63
N VAL A 171 -9.54 -0.56 17.87
CA VAL A 171 -9.43 0.90 18.00
C VAL A 171 -10.74 1.58 17.60
N ASN A 172 -11.40 1.14 16.52
CA ASN A 172 -12.70 1.67 16.13
C ASN A 172 -13.78 1.42 17.21
N GLU A 173 -13.80 0.26 17.87
CA GLU A 173 -14.72 0.00 18.97
C GLU A 173 -14.42 0.92 20.16
N HIS A 174 -13.14 1.03 20.52
CA HIS A 174 -12.68 1.83 21.66
C HIS A 174 -12.95 3.33 21.49
N LEU A 175 -12.87 3.82 20.25
CA LEU A 175 -13.22 5.19 19.91
C LEU A 175 -14.73 5.37 19.65
N GLY A 176 -15.50 4.30 19.46
CA GLY A 176 -16.93 4.39 19.10
C GLY A 176 -17.15 4.89 17.68
N MET A 177 -16.42 4.32 16.73
CA MET A 177 -16.49 4.60 15.30
C MET A 177 -17.20 3.49 14.49
N ILE A 178 -17.75 2.46 15.15
CA ILE A 178 -18.50 1.41 14.45
C ILE A 178 -19.88 1.96 14.03
N ASP A 179 -20.19 1.90 12.73
CA ASP A 179 -21.48 2.29 12.20
C ASP A 179 -22.61 1.36 12.68
N SER A 180 -23.68 1.99 13.15
CA SER A 180 -24.85 1.39 13.79
C SER A 180 -25.76 0.58 12.84
N SER A 181 -25.31 0.33 11.60
CA SER A 181 -26.12 -0.21 10.51
C SER A 181 -25.97 -1.72 10.28
N SER A 182 -25.06 -2.40 10.97
CA SER A 182 -24.75 -3.83 10.74
C SER A 182 -25.14 -4.79 11.86
N THR A 183 -25.72 -4.30 12.96
CA THR A 183 -26.04 -5.13 14.13
C THR A 183 -27.51 -4.98 14.52
N GLY A 184 -28.34 -5.89 14.01
CA GLY A 184 -29.62 -6.18 14.65
C GLY A 184 -29.38 -6.76 16.04
N GLY A 185 -29.85 -6.07 17.08
CA GLY A 185 -30.38 -6.73 18.27
C GLY A 185 -29.54 -6.81 19.54
N THR A 186 -28.43 -6.08 19.72
CA THR A 186 -27.80 -5.98 21.05
C THR A 186 -27.72 -4.53 21.54
N PRO A 187 -28.07 -4.26 22.82
CA PRO A 187 -28.07 -2.92 23.36
C PRO A 187 -26.64 -2.39 23.44
N LYS A 188 -26.49 -1.16 22.96
CA LYS A 188 -25.28 -0.34 22.95
C LYS A 188 -24.47 -0.52 24.24
N LYS A 189 -23.25 -1.04 24.16
CA LYS A 189 -22.23 -0.58 25.11
C LYS A 189 -21.92 0.85 24.70
N GLU A 190 -22.47 1.82 25.42
CA GLU A 190 -21.99 3.20 25.32
C GLU A 190 -20.47 3.16 25.50
N VAL A 191 -19.75 3.83 24.60
CA VAL A 191 -18.31 3.98 24.78
C VAL A 191 -18.12 4.76 26.07
N GLU A 192 -17.61 4.07 27.08
CA GLU A 192 -17.41 4.58 28.43
C GLU A 192 -16.18 5.50 28.43
N TYR A 193 -16.34 6.64 27.77
CA TYR A 193 -15.33 7.68 27.73
C TYR A 193 -15.14 8.27 29.14
N PRO A 194 -13.91 8.58 29.57
CA PRO A 194 -13.64 9.07 30.93
C PRO A 194 -14.49 10.30 31.27
N SER A 195 -15.13 10.24 32.44
CA SER A 195 -15.87 11.37 33.00
C SER A 195 -14.93 12.55 33.31
N GLN A 196 -15.49 13.76 33.39
CA GLN A 196 -14.72 14.96 33.71
C GLN A 196 -13.97 14.85 35.05
N ILE A 197 -14.57 14.16 36.03
CA ILE A 197 -13.95 13.93 37.34
C ILE A 197 -12.71 13.02 37.18
N GLN A 198 -12.83 11.91 36.44
CA GLN A 198 -11.70 11.01 36.17
C GLN A 198 -10.57 11.75 35.44
N ILE A 199 -10.89 12.55 34.42
CA ILE A 199 -9.90 13.35 33.68
C ILE A 199 -9.16 14.32 34.62
N LEU A 200 -9.89 15.00 35.52
CA LEU A 200 -9.29 15.92 36.48
C LEU A 200 -8.44 15.20 37.54
N THR A 201 -8.86 14.02 38.00
CA THR A 201 -8.06 13.22 38.94
C THR A 201 -6.79 12.71 38.28
N TYR A 202 -6.84 12.29 37.01
CA TYR A 202 -5.64 11.92 36.25
C TYR A 202 -4.68 13.10 36.09
N GLN A 203 -5.19 14.28 35.73
CA GLN A 203 -4.38 15.49 35.57
C GLN A 203 -3.68 15.90 36.87
N ARG A 204 -4.37 15.83 38.02
CA ARG A 204 -3.85 16.32 39.30
C ARG A 204 -3.06 15.29 40.08
N LEU A 205 -3.54 14.05 40.12
CA LEU A 205 -3.04 12.98 40.98
C LEU A 205 -2.29 11.91 40.19
N GLY A 206 -2.36 11.91 38.85
CA GLY A 206 -1.77 10.86 38.02
C GLY A 206 -2.48 9.51 38.16
N THR A 207 -3.76 9.51 38.54
CA THR A 207 -4.54 8.28 38.71
C THR A 207 -4.76 7.58 37.38
N GLU A 208 -4.49 6.28 37.34
CA GLU A 208 -4.77 5.40 36.20
C GLU A 208 -6.21 5.53 35.68
N ILE A 209 -6.35 5.59 34.36
CA ILE A 209 -7.64 5.64 33.66
C ILE A 209 -7.65 4.45 32.70
N PRO A 210 -8.42 3.39 32.99
CA PRO A 210 -8.42 2.16 32.20
C PRO A 210 -8.69 2.39 30.71
N TRP A 211 -9.60 3.31 30.38
CA TRP A 211 -9.89 3.67 29.00
C TRP A 211 -8.67 4.27 28.28
N TRP A 212 -7.90 5.12 28.96
CA TRP A 212 -6.70 5.75 28.39
C TRP A 212 -5.56 4.74 28.25
N GLU A 213 -5.35 3.88 29.24
CA GLU A 213 -4.36 2.80 29.20
C GLU A 213 -4.62 1.81 28.08
N THR A 214 -5.88 1.41 27.89
CA THR A 214 -6.26 0.53 26.78
C THR A 214 -5.95 1.19 25.43
N LEU A 215 -6.20 2.50 25.30
CA LEU A 215 -5.86 3.21 24.07
C LEU A 215 -4.34 3.31 23.84
N LEU A 216 -3.56 3.52 24.90
CA LEU A 216 -2.10 3.50 24.85
C LEU A 216 -1.57 2.14 24.43
N GLU A 217 -2.10 1.07 25.00
CA GLU A 217 -1.75 -0.31 24.65
C GLU A 217 -2.07 -0.59 23.17
N LEU A 218 -3.28 -0.28 22.71
CA LEU A 218 -3.68 -0.45 21.31
C LEU A 218 -2.81 0.37 20.36
N THR A 219 -2.41 1.57 20.75
CA THR A 219 -1.51 2.44 19.96
C THR A 219 -0.12 1.81 19.86
N SER A 220 0.40 1.28 20.96
CA SER A 220 1.69 0.59 21.00
C SER A 220 1.68 -0.71 20.18
N GLU A 221 0.61 -1.51 20.32
CA GLU A 221 0.38 -2.75 19.57
C GLU A 221 0.31 -2.45 18.06
N PHE A 222 -0.43 -1.41 17.66
CA PHE A 222 -0.51 -0.97 16.27
C PHE A 222 0.84 -0.53 15.69
N GLN A 223 1.61 0.26 16.45
CA GLN A 223 2.95 0.68 16.04
C GLN A 223 3.88 -0.52 15.87
N HIS A 224 3.84 -1.46 16.82
CA HIS A 224 4.67 -2.65 16.80
C HIS A 224 4.34 -3.53 15.59
N THR A 225 3.06 -3.86 15.39
CA THR A 225 2.57 -4.65 14.25
C THR A 225 2.93 -4.00 12.91
N SER A 226 2.71 -2.68 12.78
CA SER A 226 3.03 -1.96 11.55
C SER A 226 4.51 -2.00 11.24
N SER A 227 5.35 -1.76 12.25
CA SER A 227 6.81 -1.79 12.11
C SER A 227 7.33 -3.20 11.82
N HIS A 228 6.77 -4.22 12.47
CA HIS A 228 7.12 -5.62 12.26
C HIS A 228 6.85 -6.06 10.82
N HIS A 229 5.63 -5.82 10.32
CA HIS A 229 5.26 -6.21 8.96
C HIS A 229 5.93 -5.36 7.89
N MET A 230 6.24 -4.08 8.17
CA MET A 230 7.08 -3.26 7.28
C MET A 230 8.46 -3.90 7.08
N ASN A 231 9.14 -4.24 8.19
CA ASN A 231 10.46 -4.86 8.13
C ASN A 231 10.42 -6.25 7.49
N SER A 232 9.36 -7.01 7.74
CA SER A 232 9.14 -8.31 7.09
C SER A 232 8.97 -8.14 5.58
N ALA A 233 8.14 -7.21 5.12
CA ALA A 233 7.93 -6.92 3.70
C ALA A 233 9.22 -6.45 3.01
N ASP A 234 10.00 -5.55 3.62
CA ASP A 234 11.29 -5.10 3.07
C ASP A 234 12.30 -6.26 3.00
N LYS A 235 12.33 -7.13 4.00
CA LYS A 235 13.18 -8.33 3.97
C LYS A 235 12.79 -9.26 2.81
N GLN A 236 11.50 -9.51 2.63
CA GLN A 236 11.00 -10.36 1.54
C GLN A 236 11.30 -9.73 0.17
N LEU A 237 11.11 -8.43 0.01
CA LEU A 237 11.48 -7.69 -1.21
C LEU A 237 12.93 -7.91 -1.60
N ARG A 238 13.86 -7.76 -0.65
CA ARG A 238 15.30 -7.96 -0.89
C ARG A 238 15.62 -9.41 -1.22
N GLN A 239 14.97 -10.36 -0.55
CA GLN A 239 15.16 -11.80 -0.82
C GLN A 239 14.68 -12.18 -2.22
N THR A 240 13.46 -11.79 -2.59
CA THR A 240 12.89 -12.05 -3.92
C THR A 240 13.71 -11.36 -5.02
N ALA A 241 14.19 -10.14 -4.79
CA ALA A 241 15.08 -9.45 -5.73
C ALA A 241 16.41 -10.19 -5.92
N GLN A 242 16.99 -10.72 -4.84
CA GLN A 242 18.23 -11.50 -4.91
C GLN A 242 18.01 -12.83 -5.66
N GLU A 243 16.89 -13.51 -5.44
CA GLU A 243 16.55 -14.74 -6.15
C GLU A 243 16.37 -14.48 -7.65
N LEU A 244 15.69 -13.40 -8.00
CA LEU A 244 15.54 -12.95 -9.38
C LEU A 244 16.89 -12.62 -10.05
N PHE A 245 17.78 -11.93 -9.34
CA PHE A 245 19.14 -11.66 -9.82
C PHE A 245 19.96 -12.94 -10.01
N ASN A 246 19.88 -13.88 -9.06
CA ASN A 246 20.56 -15.17 -9.16
C ASN A 246 20.03 -16.00 -10.33
N LEU A 247 18.71 -15.98 -10.55
CA LEU A 247 18.05 -16.67 -11.65
C LEU A 247 18.46 -16.07 -13.00
N SER A 248 18.53 -14.75 -13.10
CA SER A 248 19.07 -14.05 -14.27
C SER A 248 20.52 -14.45 -14.56
N ASN A 249 21.39 -14.46 -13.54
CA ASN A 249 22.81 -14.85 -13.73
C ASN A 249 22.97 -16.32 -14.13
N LYS A 250 22.15 -17.21 -13.56
CA LYS A 250 22.16 -18.63 -13.91
C LYS A 250 21.69 -18.85 -15.35
N ALA A 251 20.65 -18.12 -15.78
CA ALA A 251 20.19 -18.16 -17.16
C ALA A 251 21.29 -17.66 -18.12
N LEU A 252 21.93 -16.54 -17.81
CA LEU A 252 23.04 -15.99 -18.61
C LEU A 252 24.30 -16.86 -18.63
N SER A 253 24.50 -17.72 -17.63
CA SER A 253 25.65 -18.64 -17.59
C SER A 253 25.41 -19.97 -18.31
N ASN A 254 24.14 -20.33 -18.53
CA ASN A 254 23.75 -21.62 -19.13
C ASN A 254 23.47 -21.51 -20.64
N TYR A 255 23.42 -20.30 -21.19
CA TYR A 255 23.20 -19.99 -22.61
C TYR A 255 24.38 -19.18 -23.16
#